data_AF-A0A8J6K6V5-F1
#
_entry.id   AF-A0A8J6K6V5-F1
#
_cell.length_a   1.000
_cell.length_b   1.000
_cell.length_c   1.000
_cell.angle_alpha   90.00
_cell.angle_beta   90.00
_cell.angle_gamma   90.00
#
_symmetry.space_group_name_H-M   'P 1'
#
loop_
_entity.id
_entity.type
_entity.pdbx_description
1 polymer ?
#
loop_
_entity_poly.entity_id
_entity_poly.type
_entity_poly.pdbx_seq_one_letter_code
_entity_poly.pdbx_strand_id
1 'polypeptide(L)'
;MAANPWDPVKPTAAASLLERCVQAGVLSQNALDQASKEAPCFSRVEELEKISTLKDEVNQKSLELEMLQLEKESADIAHSFFLNQKYDILQAINTHLEAVLREKRSLRQRLAKPLCQENLPIEASYHRYG
;
A
#
# COMPACT_ATOMS: atom_id res chain seq x y z
N MET A 1 -52.20 23.73 10.57
CA MET A 1 -51.46 22.50 10.25
C MET A 1 -50.34 22.90 9.30
N ALA A 2 -49.07 22.82 9.72
CA ALA A 2 -47.94 23.19 8.87
C ALA A 2 -47.81 22.15 7.75
N ALA A 3 -47.66 22.62 6.50
CA ALA A 3 -47.48 21.74 5.35
C ALA A 3 -46.15 20.98 5.46
N ASN A 4 -46.13 19.73 4.98
CA ASN A 4 -44.94 18.89 4.99
C ASN A 4 -43.84 19.52 4.10
N PRO A 5 -42.64 19.77 4.63
CA PRO A 5 -41.52 20.36 3.87
C PRO A 5 -41.05 19.51 2.67
N TRP A 6 -41.42 18.23 2.63
CA TRP A 6 -41.01 17.27 1.60
C TRP A 6 -42.07 17.04 0.51
N ASP A 7 -43.25 17.65 0.62
CA ASP A 7 -44.25 17.56 -0.44
C ASP A 7 -43.81 18.45 -1.63
N PRO A 8 -44.07 18.03 -2.89
CA PRO A 8 -43.72 18.84 -4.05
C PRO A 8 -44.39 20.21 -3.96
N VAL A 9 -43.56 21.23 -3.81
CA VAL A 9 -44.03 22.62 -3.67
C VAL A 9 -44.66 23.04 -4.99
N LYS A 10 -45.97 23.30 -4.98
CA LYS A 10 -46.66 23.88 -6.14
C LYS A 10 -46.06 25.25 -6.44
N PRO A 11 -45.79 25.60 -7.72
CA PRO A 11 -45.22 26.89 -8.06
C PRO A 11 -46.12 28.03 -7.54
N THR A 12 -45.55 28.92 -6.74
CA THR A 12 -46.26 30.13 -6.28
C THR A 12 -46.60 31.00 -7.49
N ALA A 13 -47.67 31.80 -7.42
CA ALA A 13 -48.04 32.73 -8.49
C ALA A 13 -46.88 33.65 -8.93
N ALA A 14 -46.03 34.05 -7.99
CA ALA A 14 -44.79 34.79 -8.27
C ALA A 14 -43.78 33.99 -9.10
N ALA A 15 -43.60 32.69 -8.81
CA ALA A 15 -42.69 31.82 -9.56
C ALA A 15 -43.16 31.66 -11.03
N SER A 16 -44.46 31.44 -11.24
CA SER A 16 -45.03 31.35 -12.59
C SER A 16 -44.95 32.66 -13.37
N LEU A 17 -45.03 33.82 -12.69
CA LEU A 17 -44.81 35.11 -13.33
C LEU A 17 -43.35 35.31 -13.75
N LEU A 18 -42.40 34.98 -12.87
CA LEU A 18 -40.97 35.06 -13.16
C LEU A 18 -40.59 34.14 -14.33
N GLU A 19 -41.12 32.91 -14.35
CA GLU A 19 -40.92 31.96 -15.45
C GLU A 19 -41.41 32.54 -16.80
N ARG A 20 -42.60 33.14 -16.82
CA ARG A 20 -43.14 33.82 -18.01
C ARG A 20 -42.28 35.02 -18.44
N CYS A 21 -41.74 35.78 -17.50
CA CYS A 21 -40.85 36.90 -17.79
C CYS A 21 -39.52 36.43 -18.40
N VAL A 22 -39.00 35.28 -17.96
CA VAL A 22 -37.82 34.65 -18.56
C VAL A 22 -38.12 34.16 -19.97
N GLN A 23 -39.24 33.47 -20.17
CA GLN A 23 -39.66 32.98 -21.49
C GLN A 23 -39.92 34.13 -22.48
N ALA A 24 -40.46 35.26 -22.01
CA ALA A 24 -40.69 36.45 -22.81
C ALA A 24 -39.41 37.26 -23.09
N GLY A 25 -38.25 36.85 -22.56
CA GLY A 25 -36.97 37.55 -22.71
C GLY A 25 -36.89 38.89 -21.97
N VAL A 26 -37.88 39.21 -21.13
CA VAL A 26 -37.94 40.44 -20.33
C VAL A 26 -36.94 40.36 -19.16
N LEU A 27 -36.70 39.15 -18.66
CA LEU A 27 -35.72 38.85 -17.63
C LEU A 27 -34.81 37.72 -18.12
N SER A 28 -33.52 37.75 -17.83
CA SER A 28 -32.62 36.63 -18.15
C SER A 28 -32.52 35.67 -16.96
N GLN A 29 -32.31 34.37 -17.24
CA GLN A 29 -32.09 33.38 -16.20
C GLN A 29 -30.88 33.76 -15.31
N ASN A 30 -29.80 34.23 -15.93
CA ASN A 30 -28.61 34.67 -15.21
C ASN A 30 -28.91 35.85 -14.25
N ALA A 31 -29.77 36.81 -14.62
CA ALA A 31 -30.15 37.90 -13.71
C ALA A 31 -30.92 37.39 -12.48
N LEU A 32 -31.78 36.38 -12.66
CA LEU A 32 -32.49 35.73 -11.57
C LEU A 32 -31.52 34.96 -10.64
N ASP A 33 -30.58 34.23 -11.23
CA ASP A 33 -29.57 33.44 -10.51
C ASP A 33 -28.56 34.32 -9.75
N GLN A 34 -28.30 35.54 -10.22
CA GLN A 34 -27.48 36.51 -9.47
C GLN A 34 -28.24 37.11 -8.30
N ALA A 35 -29.50 37.52 -8.51
CA ALA A 35 -30.34 38.06 -7.44
C ALA A 35 -30.57 37.05 -6.30
N SER A 36 -30.61 35.74 -6.59
CA SER A 36 -30.69 34.70 -5.58
C SER A 36 -29.40 34.58 -4.76
N LYS A 37 -28.22 34.72 -5.39
CA LYS A 37 -26.91 34.71 -4.71
C LYS A 37 -26.68 35.93 -3.82
N GLU A 38 -27.23 37.07 -4.19
CA GLU A 38 -27.14 38.31 -3.41
C GLU A 38 -27.98 38.31 -2.13
N ALA A 39 -28.92 37.36 -1.99
CA ALA A 39 -29.75 37.29 -0.80
C ALA A 39 -28.94 36.83 0.44
N PRO A 40 -28.97 37.57 1.56
CA PRO A 40 -28.16 37.29 2.75
C PRO A 40 -28.35 35.89 3.38
N CYS A 41 -29.42 35.19 3.04
CA CYS A 41 -29.68 33.83 3.53
C CYS A 41 -28.84 32.75 2.82
N PHE A 42 -28.33 33.00 1.61
CA PHE A 42 -27.54 32.02 0.85
C PHE A 42 -26.03 32.14 1.07
N SER A 43 -25.53 33.27 1.56
CA SER A 43 -24.09 33.43 1.87
C SER A 43 -23.58 32.38 2.84
N ARG A 44 -24.36 32.03 3.86
CA ARG A 44 -24.01 30.99 4.83
C ARG A 44 -24.05 29.58 4.23
N VAL A 45 -24.90 29.34 3.23
CA VAL A 45 -24.93 28.07 2.51
C VAL A 45 -23.66 27.93 1.67
N GLU A 46 -23.28 28.99 0.95
CA GLU A 46 -22.04 29.01 0.17
C GLU A 46 -20.79 28.81 1.05
N GLU A 47 -20.76 29.43 2.25
CA GLU A 47 -19.70 29.20 3.23
C GLU A 47 -19.65 27.73 3.69
N LEU A 48 -20.81 27.12 3.99
CA LEU A 48 -20.88 25.71 4.39
C LEU A 48 -20.47 24.75 3.27
N GLU A 49 -20.83 25.05 2.03
CA GLU A 49 -20.38 24.31 0.85
C GLU A 49 -18.85 24.36 0.73
N LYS A 50 -18.24 25.55 0.84
CA LYS A 50 -16.78 25.72 0.84
C LYS A 50 -16.11 24.94 1.97
N ILE A 51 -16.66 25.00 3.18
CA ILE A 51 -16.15 24.23 4.33
C ILE A 51 -16.25 22.72 4.06
N SER A 52 -17.35 22.26 3.47
CA SER A 52 -17.51 20.85 3.11
C SER A 52 -16.46 20.42 2.10
N THR A 53 -16.27 21.20 1.02
CA THR A 53 -15.25 20.91 0.01
C THR A 53 -13.84 20.85 0.60
N LEU A 54 -13.48 21.82 1.45
CA LEU A 54 -12.18 21.83 2.13
C LEU A 54 -12.01 20.62 3.06
N LYS A 55 -13.08 20.22 3.77
CA LYS A 55 -13.05 19.05 4.64
C LYS A 55 -12.84 17.77 3.84
N ASP A 56 -13.48 17.65 2.68
CA ASP A 56 -13.30 16.50 1.79
C ASP A 56 -11.87 16.45 1.25
N GLU A 57 -11.28 17.59 0.89
CA GLU A 57 -9.88 17.67 0.47
C GLU A 57 -8.91 17.26 1.60
N VAL A 58 -9.13 17.74 2.82
CA VAL A 58 -8.32 17.36 3.99
C VAL A 58 -8.40 15.86 4.24
N ASN A 59 -9.61 15.28 4.18
CA ASN A 59 -9.79 13.84 4.37
C ASN A 59 -9.07 13.05 3.28
N GLN A 60 -9.19 13.47 2.02
CA GLN A 60 -8.51 12.82 0.90
C GLN A 60 -6.98 12.84 1.09
N LYS A 61 -6.42 13.99 1.51
CA LYS A 61 -4.98 14.11 1.79
C LYS A 61 -4.54 13.30 3.00
N SER A 62 -5.37 13.21 4.03
CA SER A 62 -5.10 12.35 5.19
C SER A 62 -5.01 10.88 4.79
N LEU A 63 -5.91 10.40 3.93
CA LEU A 63 -5.90 9.04 3.42
C LEU A 63 -4.66 8.75 2.55
N GLU A 64 -4.28 9.70 1.69
CA GLU A 64 -3.07 9.60 0.86
C GLU A 64 -1.81 9.47 1.73
N LEU A 65 -1.71 10.26 2.81
CA LEU A 65 -0.62 10.17 3.77
C LEU A 65 -0.58 8.83 4.51
N GLU A 66 -1.74 8.32 4.94
CA GLU A 66 -1.82 7.03 5.63
C GLU A 66 -1.39 5.89 4.71
N MET A 67 -1.79 5.90 3.44
CA MET A 67 -1.34 4.94 2.45
C MET A 67 0.18 4.96 2.25
N LEU A 68 0.77 6.15 2.10
CA LEU A 68 2.22 6.29 1.94
C LEU A 68 2.98 5.83 3.20
N GLN A 69 2.43 6.09 4.38
CA GLN A 69 3.02 5.62 5.63
C GLN A 69 2.98 4.10 5.73
N LEU A 70 1.86 3.47 5.38
CA LEU A 70 1.73 2.00 5.35
C LEU A 70 2.67 1.36 4.31
N GLU A 71 2.82 1.96 3.13
CA GLU A 71 3.78 1.49 2.11
C GLU A 71 5.21 1.56 2.67
N LYS A 72 5.59 2.67 3.31
CA LYS A 72 6.90 2.82 3.94
C LYS A 72 7.14 1.81 5.06
N GLU A 73 6.16 1.56 5.91
CA GLU A 73 6.27 0.63 7.04
C GLU A 73 6.34 -0.84 6.60
N SER A 74 5.66 -1.20 5.51
CA SER A 74 5.65 -2.54 4.94
C SER A 74 6.71 -2.76 3.86
N ALA A 75 7.50 -1.73 3.53
CA ALA A 75 8.45 -1.73 2.45
C ALA A 75 9.45 -2.91 2.49
N ASP A 76 9.90 -3.27 3.69
CA ASP A 76 10.94 -4.27 3.91
C ASP A 76 10.46 -5.72 3.70
N ILE A 77 9.14 -5.93 3.65
CA ILE A 77 8.49 -7.22 3.37
C ILE A 77 7.71 -7.23 2.05
N ALA A 78 7.33 -6.06 1.52
CA ALA A 78 6.53 -5.95 0.31
C ALA A 78 7.37 -5.66 -0.94
N HIS A 79 8.44 -4.88 -0.84
CA HIS A 79 9.23 -4.50 -2.02
C HIS A 79 10.38 -5.47 -2.29
N SER A 80 10.50 -5.85 -3.56
CA SER A 80 11.55 -6.73 -4.06
C SER A 80 12.96 -6.23 -3.75
N PHE A 81 13.19 -4.91 -3.74
CA PHE A 81 14.50 -4.34 -3.42
C PHE A 81 15.01 -4.79 -2.04
N PHE A 82 14.20 -4.65 -0.99
CA PHE A 82 14.58 -5.05 0.37
C PHE A 82 14.56 -6.58 0.55
N LEU A 83 13.63 -7.27 -0.10
CA LEU A 83 13.54 -8.73 -0.08
C LEU A 83 14.76 -9.39 -0.74
N ASN A 84 15.20 -8.88 -1.89
CA ASN A 84 16.34 -9.41 -2.62
C ASN A 84 17.62 -9.30 -1.78
N GLN A 85 17.83 -8.19 -1.07
CA GLN A 85 18.96 -8.06 -0.15
C GLN A 85 18.93 -9.13 0.95
N LYS A 86 17.76 -9.36 1.57
CA LYS A 86 17.58 -10.42 2.59
C LYS A 86 17.83 -11.81 1.98
N TYR A 87 17.34 -12.04 0.76
CA TYR A 87 17.53 -13.29 0.01
C TYR A 87 19.01 -13.55 -0.29
N ASP A 88 19.74 -12.55 -0.79
CA ASP A 88 21.15 -12.68 -1.14
C ASP A 88 22.00 -13.06 0.07
N ILE A 89 21.73 -12.45 1.23
CA ILE A 89 22.39 -12.78 2.49
C ILE A 89 22.11 -14.23 2.90
N LEU A 90 20.83 -14.64 2.88
CA LEU A 90 20.44 -16.01 3.21
C LEU A 90 21.05 -17.03 2.25
N GLN A 91 21.09 -16.69 0.96
CA GLN A 91 21.65 -17.53 -0.08
C GLN A 91 23.18 -17.69 0.09
N ALA A 92 23.88 -16.62 0.47
CA ALA A 92 25.31 -16.68 0.78
C ALA A 92 25.57 -17.60 1.99
N ILE A 93 24.78 -17.48 3.06
CA ILE A 93 24.88 -18.34 4.24
C ILE A 93 24.64 -19.80 3.87
N ASN A 94 23.57 -20.09 3.13
CA ASN A 94 23.25 -21.45 2.69
C ASN A 94 24.36 -22.04 1.84
N THR A 95 24.89 -21.27 0.89
CA THR A 95 26.00 -21.71 0.02
C THR A 95 27.24 -22.06 0.84
N HIS A 96 27.58 -21.23 1.83
CA HIS A 96 28.70 -21.48 2.72
C HIS A 96 28.48 -22.74 3.58
N LEU A 97 27.29 -22.92 4.15
CA LEU A 97 26.95 -24.12 4.92
C LEU A 97 27.03 -25.39 4.07
N GLU A 98 26.55 -25.35 2.83
CA GLU A 98 26.70 -26.48 1.90
C GLU A 98 28.16 -26.83 1.65
N ALA A 99 29.03 -25.84 1.46
CA ALA A 99 30.46 -26.07 1.26
C ALA A 99 31.10 -26.76 2.46
N VAL A 100 30.84 -26.26 3.68
CA VAL A 100 31.32 -26.86 4.94
C VAL A 100 30.84 -28.31 5.09
N LEU A 101 29.59 -28.60 4.75
CA LEU A 101 29.05 -29.96 4.82
C LEU A 101 29.69 -30.90 3.79
N ARG A 102 29.97 -30.42 2.58
CA ARG A 102 30.71 -31.18 1.55
C ARG A 102 32.12 -31.50 2.01
N GLU A 103 32.84 -30.53 2.57
CA GLU A 103 34.18 -30.74 3.11
C GLU A 103 34.18 -31.71 4.29
N LYS A 104 33.26 -31.56 5.24
CA LYS A 104 33.09 -32.50 6.36
C LYS A 104 32.83 -33.92 5.87
N ARG A 105 32.05 -34.10 4.80
CA ARG A 105 31.81 -35.42 4.19
C ARG A 105 33.09 -35.96 3.55
N SER A 106 33.81 -35.15 2.78
CA SER A 106 35.10 -35.51 2.16
C SER A 106 36.14 -35.93 3.19
N LEU A 107 36.29 -35.17 4.28
CA LEU A 107 37.23 -35.47 5.36
C LEU A 107 36.89 -36.80 6.04
N ARG A 108 35.62 -37.05 6.37
CA ARG A 108 35.18 -38.34 6.93
C ARG A 108 35.49 -39.50 5.99
N GLN A 109 35.27 -39.34 4.68
CA GLN A 109 35.61 -40.37 3.70
C GLN A 109 37.13 -40.64 3.66
N ARG A 110 37.96 -39.60 3.76
CA ARG A 110 39.43 -39.74 3.80
C ARG A 110 39.90 -40.45 5.06
N LEU A 111 39.36 -40.09 6.22
CA LEU A 111 39.74 -40.69 7.51
C LEU A 111 39.21 -42.12 7.68
N ALA A 112 38.07 -42.45 7.06
CA ALA A 112 37.53 -43.81 7.07
C ALA A 112 38.29 -44.79 6.16
N LYS A 113 39.17 -44.30 5.27
CA LYS A 113 40.06 -45.18 4.50
C LYS A 113 41.09 -45.76 5.47
N PRO A 114 41.11 -47.09 5.68
CA PRO A 114 42.12 -47.68 6.54
C PRO A 114 43.51 -47.42 5.94
N LEU A 115 44.49 -47.13 6.79
CA LEU A 115 45.92 -46.98 6.45
C LEU A 115 46.57 -48.33 6.07
N CYS A 116 45.80 -49.22 5.43
CA CYS A 116 46.21 -50.58 5.11
C CYS A 116 47.09 -50.62 3.85
N GLN A 117 48.24 -49.95 3.86
CA GLN A 117 49.39 -50.29 3.00
C GLN A 117 50.77 -49.98 3.63
N GLU A 118 50.87 -49.57 4.91
CA GLU A 118 52.19 -49.33 5.55
C GLU A 118 52.70 -50.49 6.42
N ASN A 119 51.97 -51.61 6.50
CA ASN A 119 52.61 -52.84 6.97
C ASN A 119 53.38 -53.42 5.78
N LEU A 120 54.66 -53.04 5.66
CA LEU A 120 55.62 -53.83 4.90
C LEU A 120 55.43 -55.30 5.30
N PRO A 121 55.36 -56.26 4.35
CA PRO A 121 55.34 -57.66 4.70
C PRO A 121 56.64 -57.98 5.44
N ILE A 122 56.55 -58.13 6.76
CA ILE A 122 57.66 -58.62 7.56
C ILE A 122 57.85 -60.06 7.12
N GLU A 123 59.00 -60.32 6.51
CA GLU A 123 59.41 -61.66 6.07
C GLU A 123 59.37 -62.61 7.28
N ALA A 124 58.67 -63.75 7.14
CA ALA A 124 58.44 -64.71 8.21
C ALA A 124 59.73 -65.34 8.81
N SER A 125 60.90 -65.03 8.25
CA SER A 125 62.22 -65.42 8.75
C SER A 125 62.60 -64.75 10.08
N TYR A 126 61.93 -63.66 10.48
CA TYR A 126 62.20 -62.95 11.74
C TYR A 126 61.32 -63.41 12.93
N HIS A 127 60.46 -64.42 12.77
CA HIS A 127 59.59 -64.95 13.83
C HIS A 127 60.19 -66.11 14.63
N ARG A 128 61.53 -66.25 14.69
CA ARG A 128 62.16 -67.16 15.66
C ARG A 128 62.42 -66.39 16.95
N TYR A 129 61.95 -66.96 18.07
CA TYR A 129 62.00 -66.46 19.45
C TYR A 129 60.78 -65.63 19.89
N GLY A 130 59.66 -66.33 20.06
CA GLY A 130 58.52 -65.94 20.89
C GLY A 130 57.89 -67.19 21.48
#